data_AF-A0A8S0G6V3-F1
#
_entry.id   AF-A0A8S0G6V3-F1
#
_cell.length_a   1.000
_cell.length_b   1.000
_cell.length_c   1.000
_cell.angle_alpha   90.00
_cell.angle_beta   90.00
_cell.angle_gamma   90.00
#
_symmetry.space_group_name_H-M   'P 1'
#
loop_
_entity.id
_entity.type
_entity.pdbx_description
1 polymer ?
#
loop_
_entity_poly.entity_id
_entity_poly.type
_entity_poly.pdbx_seq_one_letter_code
_entity_poly.pdbx_strand_id
1 'polypeptide(L)'
;MKNPKRNVPIATIGGVLIAAVCYVLSTTAIMGMIPNAALRVSASPFGDAARMALGDTAGAIVSFCAAAGCLGSLGGWTLLAGQTAKAAADDGLFPPIFARVNKAGTPVAGLIIVGILMTIFQLSSISPNATKEFGLVSSVSVIFTLVPYLYTCAALLLLGHMVTLVKRARHTWQLLPLPSSTASGP
;
A
#
# COMPACT_ATOMS: atom_id res chain seq x y z
N MET A 1 -12.20 6.63 -5.35
CA MET A 1 -11.76 7.83 -4.61
C MET A 1 -12.43 9.07 -5.19
N LYS A 2 -12.86 10.04 -4.37
CA LYS A 2 -13.30 11.37 -4.85
C LYS A 2 -12.04 12.22 -5.14
N ASN A 3 -11.97 12.88 -6.29
CA ASN A 3 -10.84 13.72 -6.76
C ASN A 3 -9.41 13.15 -6.56
N PRO A 4 -8.99 12.13 -7.35
CA PRO A 4 -7.72 11.42 -7.16
C PRO A 4 -6.47 12.31 -7.23
N LYS A 5 -6.46 13.33 -8.10
CA LYS A 5 -5.28 14.20 -8.31
C LYS A 5 -4.83 14.95 -7.05
N ARG A 6 -5.78 15.28 -6.16
CA ARG A 6 -5.49 15.96 -4.88
C ARG A 6 -5.43 14.98 -3.72
N ASN A 7 -6.37 14.03 -3.67
CA ASN A 7 -6.55 13.20 -2.48
C ASN A 7 -5.51 12.08 -2.37
N VAL A 8 -4.97 11.56 -3.48
CA VAL A 8 -3.94 10.52 -3.45
C VAL A 8 -2.65 11.04 -2.80
N PRO A 9 -2.03 12.17 -3.24
CA PRO A 9 -0.81 12.67 -2.60
C PRO A 9 -0.98 12.98 -1.10
N ILE A 10 -2.10 13.60 -0.73
CA ILE A 10 -2.38 13.96 0.67
C ILE A 10 -2.54 12.70 1.52
N ALA A 11 -3.28 11.70 1.04
CA ALA A 11 -3.47 10.44 1.76
C ALA A 11 -2.15 9.66 1.90
N THR A 12 -1.32 9.63 0.86
CA THR A 12 0.00 8.95 0.90
C THR A 12 0.93 9.62 1.91
N ILE A 13 1.15 10.93 1.81
CA ILE A 13 2.09 11.65 2.71
C ILE A 13 1.55 11.66 4.14
N GLY A 14 0.26 11.96 4.32
CA GLY A 14 -0.38 11.98 5.63
C GLY A 14 -0.34 10.61 6.31
N GLY A 15 -0.64 9.54 5.57
CA GLY A 15 -0.58 8.17 6.09
C GLY A 15 0.83 7.77 6.54
N VAL A 16 1.85 8.08 5.73
CA VAL A 16 3.25 7.80 6.06
C VAL A 16 3.70 8.59 7.28
N LEU A 17 3.35 9.87 7.39
CA LEU A 17 3.70 10.70 8.55
C LEU A 17 3.06 10.18 9.84
N ILE A 18 1.77 9.84 9.80
CA ILE A 18 1.07 9.26 10.95
C ILE A 18 1.74 7.94 11.36
N ALA A 19 2.03 7.05 10.40
CA ALA A 19 2.71 5.80 10.66
C ALA A 19 4.10 6.02 11.28
N ALA A 20 4.89 6.96 10.75
CA ALA A 20 6.22 7.28 11.25
C ALA A 20 6.19 7.81 12.69
N VAL A 21 5.30 8.77 12.98
CA VAL A 21 5.15 9.33 14.33
C VAL A 21 4.70 8.26 15.32
N CYS A 22 3.67 7.49 14.99
CA CYS A 22 3.20 6.40 15.84
C CYS A 22 4.30 5.35 16.07
N TYR A 23 5.05 4.97 15.02
CA TYR A 23 6.13 3.99 15.12
C TYR A 23 7.24 4.46 16.06
N VAL A 24 7.78 5.66 15.85
CA VAL A 24 8.90 6.18 16.66
C VAL A 24 8.48 6.39 18.11
N LEU A 25 7.33 7.04 18.35
CA LEU A 25 6.87 7.33 19.71
C LEU A 25 6.56 6.04 20.48
N SER A 26 5.85 5.10 19.85
CA SER A 26 5.45 3.87 20.54
C SER A 26 6.63 2.95 20.85
N THR A 27 7.54 2.75 19.90
CA THR A 27 8.73 1.89 20.11
C THR A 27 9.66 2.49 21.17
N THR A 28 9.90 3.80 21.13
CA THR A 28 10.72 4.50 22.13
C THR A 28 10.09 4.39 23.52
N ALA A 29 8.76 4.57 23.64
CA ALA A 29 8.05 4.43 24.90
C ALA A 29 8.16 3.00 25.45
N ILE A 30 7.95 1.97 24.63
CA ILE A 30 8.05 0.57 25.06
C ILE A 30 9.47 0.22 25.52
N MET A 31 10.49 0.64 24.77
CA MET A 31 11.89 0.43 25.15
C MET A 31 12.25 1.16 26.44
N GLY A 32 11.61 2.28 26.74
CA GLY A 32 11.76 3.01 28.01
C GLY A 32 11.02 2.37 29.19
N MET A 33 9.92 1.65 28.94
CA MET A 33 9.10 1.03 29.99
C MET A 33 9.51 -0.41 30.34
N ILE A 34 9.89 -1.22 29.34
CA ILE A 34 10.15 -2.65 29.52
C ILE A 34 11.66 -2.93 29.51
N PRO A 35 12.22 -3.61 30.52
CA PRO A 35 13.62 -4.05 30.50
C PRO A 35 13.95 -4.87 29.24
N ASN A 36 15.10 -4.60 28.61
CA ASN A 36 15.48 -5.22 27.33
C ASN A 36 15.41 -6.76 27.35
N ALA A 37 15.79 -7.40 28.46
CA ALA A 37 15.73 -8.85 28.62
C ALA A 37 14.30 -9.41 28.49
N ALA A 38 13.31 -8.73 29.07
CA ALA A 38 11.90 -9.12 28.97
C ALA A 38 11.32 -8.76 27.58
N LEU A 39 11.74 -7.61 27.03
CA LEU A 39 11.28 -7.15 25.72
C LEU A 39 11.65 -8.13 24.59
N ARG A 40 12.85 -8.73 24.65
CA ARG A 40 13.35 -9.65 23.63
C ARG A 40 12.58 -10.98 23.52
N VAL A 41 11.94 -11.41 24.60
CA VAL A 41 11.19 -12.68 24.65
C VAL A 41 9.68 -12.48 24.64
N SER A 42 9.21 -11.22 24.65
CA SER A 42 7.79 -10.90 24.62
C SER A 42 7.18 -11.17 23.24
N ALA A 43 6.07 -11.91 23.23
CA ALA A 43 5.27 -12.14 22.03
C ALA A 43 4.34 -10.95 21.71
N SER A 44 4.06 -10.07 22.67
CA SER A 44 3.23 -8.88 22.49
C SER A 44 3.72 -7.72 23.36
N PRO A 45 4.78 -7.01 22.92
CA PRO A 45 5.39 -5.94 23.71
C PRO A 45 4.43 -4.82 24.12
N PHE A 46 3.46 -4.50 23.25
CA PHE A 46 2.42 -3.51 23.52
C PHE A 46 1.40 -3.99 24.55
N GLY A 47 0.98 -5.26 24.45
CA GLY A 47 0.07 -5.87 25.42
C GLY A 47 0.73 -5.95 26.80
N ASP A 48 1.99 -6.37 26.85
CA ASP A 48 2.75 -6.49 28.09
C ASP A 48 3.02 -5.12 28.72
N ALA A 49 3.39 -4.11 27.91
CA ALA A 49 3.52 -2.72 28.38
C ALA A 49 2.22 -2.21 29.01
N ALA A 50 1.08 -2.44 28.34
CA ALA A 50 -0.23 -2.01 28.84
C ALA A 50 -0.65 -2.74 30.12
N ARG A 51 -0.36 -4.04 30.23
CA ARG A 51 -0.59 -4.82 31.45
C ARG A 51 0.23 -4.30 32.62
N MET A 52 1.51 -4.02 32.40
CA MET A 52 2.40 -3.48 33.43
C MET A 52 2.00 -2.09 33.88
N ALA A 53 1.47 -1.25 32.97
CA ALA A 53 1.16 0.15 33.27
C ALA A 53 -0.26 0.37 33.84
N LEU A 54 -1.27 -0.35 33.34
CA LEU A 54 -2.69 -0.11 33.69
C LEU A 54 -3.45 -1.39 34.09
N GLY A 55 -2.80 -2.56 34.13
CA GLY A 55 -3.40 -3.84 34.51
C GLY A 55 -3.97 -4.66 33.33
N ASP A 56 -4.51 -5.84 33.65
CA ASP A 56 -4.87 -6.86 32.65
C ASP A 56 -5.93 -6.40 31.64
N THR A 57 -6.89 -5.59 32.08
CA THR A 57 -7.93 -5.05 31.20
C THR A 57 -7.35 -4.17 30.10
N ALA A 58 -6.30 -3.38 30.38
CA ALA A 58 -5.65 -2.55 29.38
C ALA A 58 -4.91 -3.41 28.33
N GLY A 59 -4.26 -4.50 28.76
CA GLY A 59 -3.66 -5.47 27.85
C GLY A 59 -4.67 -6.11 26.91
N ALA A 60 -5.87 -6.44 27.40
CA ALA A 60 -6.95 -6.98 26.58
C ALA A 60 -7.46 -5.97 25.54
N ILE A 61 -7.63 -4.70 25.93
CA ILE A 61 -8.04 -3.62 25.01
C ILE A 61 -7.01 -3.45 23.89
N VAL A 62 -5.72 -3.39 24.23
CA VAL A 62 -4.64 -3.26 23.22
C VAL A 62 -4.63 -4.46 22.26
N SER A 63 -4.83 -5.67 22.77
CA SER A 63 -4.89 -6.88 21.94
C SER A 63 -6.08 -6.85 20.98
N PHE A 64 -7.24 -6.37 21.44
CA PHE A 64 -8.42 -6.16 20.58
C PHE A 64 -8.17 -5.10 19.50
N CYS A 65 -7.59 -3.96 19.87
CA CYS A 65 -7.23 -2.91 18.92
C CYS A 65 -6.22 -3.41 17.86
N ALA A 66 -5.22 -4.19 18.27
CA ALA A 66 -4.26 -4.80 17.35
C ALA A 66 -4.94 -5.76 16.38
N ALA A 67 -5.84 -6.62 16.88
CA ALA A 67 -6.62 -7.53 16.03
C ALA A 67 -7.50 -6.77 15.03
N ALA A 68 -8.20 -5.74 15.47
CA ALA A 68 -9.01 -4.89 14.60
C ALA A 68 -8.17 -4.19 13.51
N GLY A 69 -6.97 -3.72 13.86
CA GLY A 69 -6.02 -3.13 12.91
C GLY A 69 -5.55 -4.13 11.85
N CYS A 70 -5.22 -5.36 12.26
CA CYS A 70 -4.84 -6.43 11.33
C CYS A 70 -5.98 -6.79 10.37
N LEU A 71 -7.21 -6.92 10.86
CA LEU A 71 -8.39 -7.21 10.03
C LEU A 71 -8.70 -6.06 9.05
N GLY A 72 -8.56 -4.81 9.49
CA GLY A 72 -8.69 -3.64 8.62
C GLY A 72 -7.63 -3.61 7.52
N SER A 73 -6.37 -3.89 7.87
CA SER A 73 -5.26 -3.98 6.92
C SER A 73 -5.48 -5.10 5.89
N LEU A 74 -5.96 -6.27 6.33
CA LEU A 74 -6.29 -7.39 5.44
C LEU A 74 -7.33 -7.00 4.38
N GLY A 75 -8.37 -6.28 4.77
CA GLY A 75 -9.36 -5.75 3.83
C GLY A 75 -8.75 -4.75 2.83
N GLY A 76 -7.86 -3.88 3.30
CA GLY A 76 -7.12 -2.93 2.46
C GLY A 76 -6.23 -3.61 1.41
N TRP A 77 -5.44 -4.60 1.82
CA TRP A 77 -4.59 -5.39 0.91
C TRP A 77 -5.40 -6.19 -0.10
N THR A 78 -6.52 -6.77 0.32
CA THR A 78 -7.43 -7.52 -0.56
C THR A 78 -8.02 -6.62 -1.64
N LEU A 79 -8.43 -5.40 -1.27
CA LEU A 79 -8.89 -4.39 -2.22
C LEU A 79 -7.79 -3.99 -3.21
N LEU A 80 -6.57 -3.74 -2.71
CA LEU A 80 -5.44 -3.36 -3.55
C LEU A 80 -5.13 -4.44 -4.58
N ALA A 81 -5.04 -5.71 -4.16
CA ALA A 81 -4.83 -6.86 -5.04
C ALA A 81 -5.91 -6.96 -6.14
N GLY A 82 -7.17 -6.73 -5.77
CA GLY A 82 -8.27 -6.71 -6.73
C GLY A 82 -8.16 -5.58 -7.75
N GLN A 83 -7.81 -4.36 -7.32
CA GLN A 83 -7.66 -3.21 -8.20
C GLN A 83 -6.45 -3.33 -9.14
N THR A 84 -5.32 -3.86 -8.65
CA THR A 84 -4.13 -4.10 -9.49
C THR A 84 -4.39 -5.17 -10.54
N ALA A 85 -5.04 -6.28 -10.14
CA ALA A 85 -5.39 -7.35 -11.08
C ALA A 85 -6.40 -6.88 -12.13
N LYS A 86 -7.39 -6.07 -11.72
CA LYS A 86 -8.35 -5.46 -12.64
C LYS A 86 -7.66 -4.54 -13.65
N ALA A 87 -6.81 -3.62 -13.19
CA ALA A 87 -6.10 -2.69 -14.08
C ALA A 87 -5.24 -3.45 -15.10
N ALA A 88 -4.50 -4.47 -14.66
CA ALA A 88 -3.70 -5.29 -15.57
C ALA A 88 -4.57 -6.10 -16.57
N ALA A 89 -5.75 -6.56 -16.16
CA ALA A 89 -6.67 -7.26 -17.05
C ALA A 89 -7.37 -6.34 -18.05
N ASP A 90 -7.70 -5.11 -17.64
CA ASP A 90 -8.25 -4.06 -18.52
C ASP A 90 -7.25 -3.69 -19.64
N ASP A 91 -5.94 -3.73 -19.33
CA ASP A 91 -4.85 -3.53 -20.31
C ASP A 91 -4.51 -4.79 -21.13
N GLY A 92 -5.20 -5.92 -20.91
CA GLY A 92 -4.95 -7.20 -21.60
C GLY A 92 -3.69 -7.95 -21.15
N LEU A 93 -3.03 -7.48 -20.09
CA LEU A 93 -1.81 -8.08 -19.51
C LEU A 93 -2.10 -9.16 -18.46
N PHE A 94 -3.37 -9.37 -18.11
CA PHE A 94 -3.81 -10.34 -17.12
C PHE A 94 -5.09 -11.07 -17.57
N PRO A 95 -5.39 -12.28 -17.04
CA PRO A 95 -6.55 -13.03 -17.49
C PRO A 95 -7.86 -12.22 -17.42
N PRO A 96 -8.73 -12.30 -18.45
CA PRO A 96 -9.91 -11.44 -18.59
C PRO A 96 -10.94 -11.65 -17.47
N ILE A 97 -10.85 -12.76 -16.73
CA ILE A 97 -11.68 -13.01 -15.53
C ILE A 97 -11.51 -11.92 -14.45
N PHE A 98 -10.33 -11.28 -14.37
CA PHE A 98 -10.06 -10.22 -13.40
C PHE A 98 -10.58 -8.83 -13.85
N ALA A 99 -10.85 -8.64 -15.14
CA ALA A 99 -11.51 -7.44 -15.66
C ALA A 99 -13.03 -7.46 -15.42
N ARG A 100 -13.62 -8.63 -15.11
CA ARG A 100 -15.06 -8.77 -14.89
C ARG A 100 -15.50 -8.12 -13.58
N VAL A 101 -16.21 -6.99 -13.71
CA VAL A 101 -16.73 -6.21 -12.58
C VAL A 101 -18.24 -6.34 -12.39
N ASN A 102 -18.72 -6.07 -11.18
CA ASN A 102 -20.15 -5.93 -10.87
C ASN A 102 -20.68 -4.53 -11.21
N LYS A 103 -21.97 -4.27 -10.94
CA LYS A 103 -22.61 -2.95 -11.16
C LYS A 103 -21.94 -1.78 -10.42
N ALA A 104 -21.18 -2.06 -9.35
CA ALA A 104 -20.44 -1.08 -8.57
C ALA A 104 -18.98 -0.89 -9.04
N GLY A 105 -18.57 -1.58 -10.12
CA GLY A 105 -17.19 -1.52 -10.63
C GLY A 105 -16.18 -2.36 -9.84
N THR A 106 -16.64 -3.26 -8.96
CA THR A 106 -15.78 -4.11 -8.14
C THR A 106 -15.51 -5.45 -8.83
N PRO A 107 -14.23 -5.90 -8.93
CA PRO A 107 -13.86 -7.18 -9.56
C PRO A 107 -14.13 -8.37 -8.63
N VAL A 108 -15.42 -8.74 -8.46
CA VAL A 108 -15.85 -9.78 -7.49
C VAL A 108 -15.21 -11.14 -7.77
N ALA A 109 -15.13 -11.55 -9.04
CA ALA A 109 -14.51 -12.83 -9.40
C ALA A 109 -13.02 -12.88 -9.02
N GLY A 110 -12.28 -11.79 -9.27
CA GLY A 110 -10.89 -11.68 -8.87
C GLY A 110 -10.70 -11.75 -7.35
N LEU A 111 -11.57 -11.07 -6.59
CA LEU A 111 -11.55 -11.12 -5.12
C LEU A 111 -11.82 -12.52 -4.57
N ILE A 112 -12.77 -13.26 -5.17
CA ILE A 112 -13.05 -14.65 -4.78
C ILE A 112 -11.83 -15.55 -5.05
N ILE A 113 -11.18 -15.41 -6.21
CA ILE A 113 -9.98 -16.19 -6.53
C ILE A 113 -8.86 -15.91 -5.52
N VAL A 114 -8.62 -14.63 -5.20
CA VAL A 114 -7.64 -14.25 -4.17
C VAL A 114 -7.99 -14.87 -2.82
N GLY A 115 -9.26 -14.84 -2.41
CA GLY A 115 -9.71 -15.45 -1.15
C GLY A 115 -9.52 -16.97 -1.12
N ILE A 116 -9.82 -17.66 -2.23
CA ILE A 116 -9.58 -19.11 -2.35
C ILE A 116 -8.08 -19.43 -2.24
N LEU A 117 -7.23 -18.69 -2.95
CA LEU A 117 -5.78 -18.86 -2.88
C LEU A 117 -5.24 -18.60 -1.47
N MET A 118 -5.69 -17.53 -0.81
CA MET A 118 -5.35 -17.23 0.59
C MET A 118 -5.76 -18.37 1.53
N THR A 119 -6.96 -18.95 1.32
CA THR A 119 -7.46 -20.07 2.14
C THR A 119 -6.62 -21.32 1.93
N ILE A 120 -6.26 -21.64 0.68
CA ILE A 120 -5.39 -22.78 0.36
C ILE A 120 -4.02 -22.62 1.03
N PHE A 121 -3.38 -21.46 0.88
CA PHE A 121 -2.09 -21.20 1.51
C PHE A 121 -2.17 -21.24 3.04
N GLN A 122 -3.25 -20.74 3.63
CA GLN A 122 -3.47 -20.80 5.07
C GLN A 122 -3.60 -22.24 5.57
N LEU A 123 -4.35 -23.09 4.86
CA LEU A 123 -4.49 -24.51 5.19
C LEU A 123 -3.15 -25.26 5.08
N SER A 124 -2.33 -24.90 4.09
CA SER A 124 -0.98 -25.44 3.96
C SER A 124 -0.04 -25.04 5.12
N SER A 125 -0.32 -23.93 5.83
CA SER A 125 0.50 -23.43 6.94
C SER A 125 0.13 -24.00 8.32
N ILE A 126 -0.78 -24.99 8.41
CA ILE A 126 -1.22 -25.56 9.70
C ILE A 126 -0.11 -26.34 10.42
N SER A 127 0.87 -26.87 9.69
CA SER A 127 2.00 -27.59 10.28
C SER A 127 3.12 -26.63 10.73
N PRO A 128 3.78 -26.84 11.89
CA PRO A 128 4.91 -26.02 12.35
C PRO A 128 6.09 -25.98 11.35
N ASN A 129 6.34 -27.09 10.63
CA ASN A 129 7.35 -27.13 9.58
C ASN A 129 6.93 -26.30 8.36
N ALA A 130 5.64 -26.34 8.01
CA ALA A 130 5.10 -25.55 6.90
C ALA A 130 5.04 -24.05 7.22
N THR A 131 4.88 -23.66 8.49
CA THR A 131 4.89 -22.25 8.90
C THR A 131 6.26 -21.61 8.69
N LYS A 132 7.36 -22.36 8.92
CA LYS A 132 8.72 -21.86 8.63
C LYS A 132 8.95 -21.64 7.14
N GLU A 133 8.54 -22.60 6.31
CA GLU A 133 8.60 -22.47 4.85
C GLU A 133 7.73 -21.32 4.33
N PHE A 134 6.54 -21.14 4.91
CA PHE A 134 5.67 -20.01 4.62
C PHE A 134 6.33 -18.67 4.96
N GLY A 135 7.11 -18.60 6.05
CA GLY A 135 7.88 -17.42 6.42
C GLY A 135 8.91 -17.02 5.35
N LEU A 136 9.55 -17.99 4.69
CA LEU A 136 10.46 -17.73 3.57
C LEU A 136 9.68 -17.16 2.37
N VAL A 137 8.57 -17.78 1.98
CA VAL A 137 7.71 -17.32 0.88
C VAL A 137 7.17 -15.90 1.15
N SER A 138 6.76 -15.62 2.39
CA SER A 138 6.31 -14.30 2.81
C SER A 138 7.44 -13.26 2.68
N SER A 139 8.65 -13.59 3.12
CA SER A 139 9.81 -12.70 3.01
C SER A 139 10.16 -12.37 1.56
N VAL A 140 10.15 -13.37 0.68
CA VAL A 140 10.35 -13.18 -0.77
C VAL A 140 9.24 -12.31 -1.37
N SER A 141 7.98 -12.50 -0.93
CA SER A 141 6.85 -11.70 -1.39
C SER A 141 7.00 -10.22 -1.03
N VAL A 142 7.54 -9.91 0.17
CA VAL A 142 7.84 -8.52 0.56
C VAL A 142 8.91 -7.92 -0.36
N ILE A 143 9.96 -8.68 -0.71
CA ILE A 143 10.99 -8.21 -1.64
C ILE A 143 10.38 -7.90 -3.02
N PHE A 144 9.41 -8.68 -3.49
CA PHE A 144 8.72 -8.39 -4.75
C PHE A 144 7.97 -7.06 -4.74
N THR A 145 7.53 -6.55 -3.59
CA THR A 145 6.94 -5.20 -3.50
C THR A 145 7.94 -4.07 -3.77
N LEU A 146 9.25 -4.33 -3.64
CA LEU A 146 10.30 -3.36 -3.94
C LEU A 146 10.44 -3.08 -5.44
N VAL A 147 10.12 -4.05 -6.30
CA VAL A 147 10.21 -3.90 -7.76
C VAL A 147 9.23 -2.83 -8.27
N PRO A 148 7.92 -2.86 -7.92
CA PRO A 148 7.01 -1.75 -8.20
C PRO A 148 7.47 -0.39 -7.65
N TYR A 149 8.08 -0.34 -6.46
CA TYR A 149 8.60 0.93 -5.93
C TYR A 149 9.74 1.48 -6.79
N LEU A 150 10.66 0.63 -7.21
CA LEU A 150 11.75 1.02 -8.10
C LEU A 150 11.22 1.53 -9.45
N TYR A 151 10.27 0.80 -10.06
CA TYR A 151 9.65 1.23 -11.32
C TYR A 151 8.86 2.53 -11.15
N THR A 152 8.22 2.76 -10.00
CA THR A 152 7.52 4.03 -9.72
C THR A 152 8.50 5.20 -9.68
N CYS A 153 9.65 5.03 -9.01
CA CYS A 153 10.71 6.04 -8.99
C CYS A 153 11.27 6.32 -10.40
N ALA A 154 11.57 5.27 -11.17
CA ALA A 154 12.06 5.39 -12.54
C ALA A 154 11.03 6.08 -13.45
N ALA A 155 9.76 5.67 -13.38
CA ALA A 155 8.67 6.27 -14.13
C ALA A 155 8.48 7.74 -13.77
N LEU A 156 8.60 8.11 -12.49
CA LEU A 156 8.49 9.51 -12.04
C LEU A 156 9.62 10.38 -12.60
N LEU A 157 10.85 9.87 -12.67
CA LEU A 157 11.97 10.60 -13.27
C LEU A 157 11.83 10.71 -14.80
N LEU A 158 11.46 9.63 -15.48
CA LEU A 158 11.31 9.61 -16.94
C LEU A 158 10.12 10.44 -17.41
N LEU A 159 8.92 10.16 -16.88
CA LEU A 159 7.70 10.89 -17.25
C LEU A 159 7.69 12.31 -16.70
N GLY A 160 8.27 12.54 -15.51
CA GLY A 160 8.39 13.87 -14.92
C GLY A 160 9.25 14.80 -15.77
N HIS A 161 10.40 14.33 -16.27
CA HIS A 161 11.21 15.10 -17.21
C HIS A 161 10.45 15.37 -18.51
N MET A 162 9.81 14.36 -19.10
CA MET A 162 9.03 14.52 -20.35
C MET A 162 7.89 15.54 -20.20
N VAL A 163 7.10 15.46 -19.12
CA VAL A 163 5.98 16.40 -18.88
C VAL A 163 6.50 17.81 -18.62
N THR A 164 7.63 17.95 -17.92
CA THR A 164 8.25 19.26 -17.67
C THR A 164 8.79 19.87 -18.96
N LEU A 165 9.43 19.08 -19.82
CA LEU A 165 9.89 19.51 -21.14
C LEU A 165 8.74 19.91 -22.05
N VAL A 166 7.65 19.15 -22.10
CA VAL A 166 6.46 19.49 -22.90
C VAL A 166 5.77 20.76 -22.38
N LYS A 167 5.67 20.95 -21.05
CA LYS A 167 5.14 22.19 -20.47
C LYS A 167 6.03 23.38 -20.80
N ARG A 168 7.36 23.21 -20.67
CA ARG A 168 8.34 24.27 -20.99
C ARG A 168 8.28 24.63 -22.47
N ALA A 169 8.23 23.63 -23.36
CA ALA A 169 8.06 23.80 -24.79
C ALA A 169 6.77 24.56 -25.10
N ARG A 170 5.63 24.15 -24.53
CA ARG A 170 4.34 24.83 -24.72
C ARG A 170 4.37 26.29 -24.25
N HIS A 171 5.05 26.57 -23.13
CA HIS A 171 5.20 27.93 -22.62
C HIS A 171 6.09 28.78 -23.54
N THR A 172 7.15 28.22 -24.13
CA THR A 172 7.95 28.90 -25.17
C THR A 172 7.18 29.11 -26.47
N TRP A 173 6.33 28.17 -26.89
CA TRP A 173 5.47 28.33 -28.07
C TRP A 173 4.40 29.43 -27.89
N GLN A 174 3.96 29.70 -26.65
CA GLN A 174 3.04 30.81 -26.34
C GLN A 174 3.74 32.18 -26.31
N LEU A 175 5.06 32.22 -26.20
CA LEU A 175 5.86 33.46 -26.19
C LEU A 175 6.46 33.79 -27.55
N LEU A 176 6.35 32.90 -28.55
CA LEU A 176 6.73 33.21 -29.91
C LEU A 176 5.70 34.19 -30.51
N PRO A 177 6.12 35.36 -31.02
CA PRO A 177 5.23 36.24 -31.76
C PRO A 177 4.72 35.46 -32.98
N LEU A 178 3.41 35.27 -33.06
CA LEU A 178 2.78 34.71 -34.25
C LEU A 178 3.18 35.59 -35.44
N PRO A 179 3.68 35.03 -36.56
CA PRO A 179 3.92 35.83 -37.75
C PRO A 179 2.59 36.48 -38.14
N SER A 180 2.56 37.82 -38.08
CA SER A 180 1.41 38.62 -38.49
C SER A 180 1.02 38.19 -39.90
N SER A 181 -0.20 37.67 -40.07
CA SER A 181 -0.73 37.34 -41.38
C SER A 181 -0.82 38.62 -42.22
N THR A 182 0.19 38.88 -43.03
CA THR A 182 0.07 39.79 -44.17
C THR A 182 -0.71 39.06 -45.25
N ALA A 183 -2.01 38.92 -45.02
CA ALA A 183 -2.98 38.68 -46.08
C ALA A 183 -3.18 40.01 -46.80
N SER A 184 -2.38 40.24 -47.84
CA SER A 184 -2.66 41.23 -48.87
C SER A 184 -2.86 40.48 -50.19
N GLY A 185 -4.11 40.06 -50.43
CA GLY A 185 -4.64 40.06 -51.81
C GLY A 185 -5.25 41.45 -52.10
N PRO A 186 -5.67 41.74 -53.33
CA PRO A 186 -5.82 40.85 -54.50
C PRO A 186 -4.71 40.96 -55.55
#